data_AF-A0A382X9A7-F1
#
_entry.id   AF-A0A382X9A7-F1
#
_cell.length_a   1.000
_cell.length_b   1.000
_cell.length_c   1.000
_cell.angle_alpha   90.00
_cell.angle_beta   90.00
_cell.angle_gamma   90.00
#
_symmetry.space_group_name_H-M   'P 1'
#
loop_
_entity.id
_entity.type
_entity.pdbx_description
1 polymer ?
#
loop_
_entity_poly.entity_id
_entity_poly.type
_entity_poly.pdbx_seq_one_letter_code
_entity_poly.pdbx_strand_id
1 'polypeptide(L)'
;MEKNRTLNLISLGCAKNLVDSEILLGGLKQSDLVITDDSQEADTIIVNTCGFLDIAREESVDTILQAAELKKSGNVKELVVMGCLSERFP
;
A
#
# COMPACT_ATOMS: atom_id res chain seq x y z
N MET A 1 11.27 -21.40 12.60
CA MET A 1 11.87 -20.41 11.69
C MET A 1 10.83 -19.32 11.52
N GLU A 2 11.03 -18.15 12.13
CA GLU A 2 10.07 -17.05 11.96
C GLU A 2 10.10 -16.61 10.50
N LYS A 3 8.93 -16.56 9.86
CA LYS A 3 8.78 -16.14 8.47
C LYS A 3 8.94 -14.63 8.45
N ASN A 4 9.93 -14.10 7.71
CA ASN A 4 10.01 -12.66 7.44
C ASN A 4 8.69 -12.23 6.79
N ARG A 5 8.08 -11.17 7.30
CA ARG A 5 6.78 -10.68 6.80
C ARG A 5 7.03 -9.86 5.53
N THR A 6 6.34 -10.21 4.46
CA THR A 6 6.51 -9.52 3.17
C THR A 6 5.53 -8.34 3.08
N LEU A 7 6.01 -7.18 2.66
CA LEU A 7 5.22 -5.95 2.49
C LEU A 7 5.31 -5.46 1.04
N ASN A 8 4.16 -5.14 0.46
CA ASN A 8 4.07 -4.42 -0.82
C ASN A 8 3.48 -3.02 -0.58
N LEU A 9 4.12 -2.00 -1.13
CA LEU A 9 3.68 -0.61 -1.06
C LEU A 9 3.33 -0.11 -2.46
N ILE A 10 2.07 0.24 -2.67
CA ILE A 10 1.57 0.83 -3.91
C ILE A 10 1.39 2.32 -3.68
N SER A 11 2.06 3.15 -4.47
CA SER A 11 2.04 4.61 -4.34
C SER A 11 1.37 5.25 -5.54
N LEU A 12 0.22 5.90 -5.32
CA LEU A 12 -0.62 6.46 -6.38
C LEU A 12 -0.77 7.97 -6.23
N GLY A 13 -0.82 8.66 -7.37
CA GLY A 13 -1.07 10.09 -7.46
C GLY A 13 0.15 10.92 -7.77
N CYS A 14 0.59 11.76 -6.83
CA CYS A 14 1.54 12.85 -7.11
C CYS A 14 2.92 12.62 -6.51
N ALA A 15 3.88 13.50 -6.83
CA ALA A 15 5.24 13.44 -6.30
C ALA A 15 5.30 13.42 -4.77
N LYS A 16 4.33 14.04 -4.09
CA LYS A 16 4.23 13.97 -2.62
C LYS A 16 3.98 12.53 -2.14
N ASN A 17 3.06 11.79 -2.79
CA ASN A 17 2.80 10.40 -2.44
C ASN A 17 4.06 9.54 -2.60
N LEU A 18 4.84 9.76 -3.66
CA LEU A 18 6.12 9.05 -3.86
C LEU A 18 7.11 9.34 -2.72
N VAL A 19 7.35 10.61 -2.39
CA VAL A 19 8.28 10.99 -1.31
C VAL A 19 7.81 10.44 0.04
N ASP A 20 6.51 10.52 0.35
CA ASP A 20 5.95 9.97 1.59
C ASP A 20 6.15 8.43 1.66
N SER A 21 5.99 7.74 0.53
CA SER A 21 6.24 6.30 0.39
C SER A 21 7.72 5.94 0.60
N GLU A 22 8.65 6.71 0.05
CA GLU A 22 10.10 6.50 0.25
C GLU A 22 10.52 6.72 1.71
N ILE A 23 9.95 7.73 2.38
CA ILE A 23 10.17 7.99 3.81
C ILE A 23 9.67 6.80 4.64
N LEU A 24 8.48 6.28 4.35
CA LEU A 24 7.93 5.10 5.02
C LEU A 24 8.85 3.89 4.85
N LEU A 25 9.22 3.56 3.61
CA LEU A 25 10.13 2.45 3.32
C LEU A 25 11.50 2.63 4.00
N GLY A 26 12.02 3.86 4.01
CA GLY A 26 13.24 4.22 4.72
C GLY A 26 13.17 3.92 6.23
N GLY A 27 12.04 4.25 6.86
CA GLY A 27 11.77 3.94 8.26
C GLY A 27 11.67 2.44 8.55
N LEU A 28 11.20 1.65 7.59
CA LEU A 28 11.04 0.20 7.72
C LEU A 28 12.36 -0.58 7.52
N LYS A 29 13.45 0.07 7.10
CA LYS A 29 14.75 -0.63 6.87
C LYS A 29 15.33 -1.37 8.08
N GLN A 30 14.95 -0.98 9.30
CA GLN A 30 15.42 -1.63 10.54
C GLN A 30 14.44 -2.69 11.06
N SER A 31 13.35 -2.96 10.33
CA SER A 31 12.37 -3.99 10.68
C SER A 31 12.69 -5.30 9.97
N ASP A 32 12.16 -6.42 10.48
CA ASP A 32 12.26 -7.74 9.85
C ASP A 32 11.29 -7.91 8.65
N LEU A 33 10.91 -6.80 8.02
CA LEU A 33 10.04 -6.77 6.84
C LEU A 33 10.85 -6.91 5.56
N VAL A 34 10.34 -7.71 4.63
CA VAL A 34 10.88 -7.83 3.28
C VAL A 34 9.96 -7.08 2.33
N ILE A 35 10.50 -6.13 1.58
CA ILE A 35 9.72 -5.40 0.57
C ILE A 35 9.63 -6.24 -0.70
N THR A 36 8.42 -6.39 -1.25
CA THR A 36 8.16 -7.02 -2.54
C THR A 36 7.39 -6.07 -3.47
N ASP A 37 7.61 -6.21 -4.77
CA ASP A 37 6.84 -5.54 -5.81
C ASP A 37 5.61 -6.37 -6.25
N ASP A 38 5.50 -7.62 -5.79
CA ASP A 38 4.36 -8.51 -6.09
C ASP A 38 3.34 -8.54 -4.95
N SER A 39 2.17 -7.93 -5.18
CA SER A 39 1.07 -7.92 -4.21
C SER A 39 0.52 -9.32 -3.86
N GLN A 40 0.71 -10.34 -4.71
CA GLN A 40 0.24 -11.71 -4.44
C GLN A 40 1.12 -12.45 -3.43
N GLU A 41 2.39 -12.05 -3.31
CA GLU A 41 3.36 -12.63 -2.38
C GLU A 41 3.42 -11.88 -1.04
N ALA A 42 2.74 -10.73 -0.93
CA ALA A 42 2.75 -9.89 0.25
C ALA A 42 1.89 -10.45 1.40
N ASP A 43 2.40 -10.38 2.63
CA ASP A 43 1.60 -10.56 3.85
C ASP A 43 0.83 -9.26 4.19
N THR A 44 1.39 -8.09 3.86
CA THR A 44 0.74 -6.77 4.06
C THR A 44 0.81 -5.95 2.77
N ILE A 45 -0.32 -5.37 2.36
CA ILE A 45 -0.37 -4.36 1.30
C ILE A 45 -0.64 -2.99 1.91
N ILE A 46 0.16 -2.00 1.54
CA ILE A 46 -0.11 -0.59 1.83
C ILE A 46 -0.44 0.13 0.51
N VAL A 47 -1.55 0.85 0.46
CA VAL A 47 -1.91 1.70 -0.68
C VAL A 47 -1.86 3.16 -0.24
N ASN A 48 -0.89 3.93 -0.75
CA ASN A 48 -0.78 5.37 -0.54
C ASN A 48 -1.54 6.11 -1.66
N THR A 49 -2.59 6.82 -1.29
CA THR A 49 -3.61 7.32 -2.22
C THR A 49 -3.63 8.84 -2.33
N CYS A 50 -4.11 9.35 -3.46
CA CYS A 50 -4.34 10.78 -3.67
C CYS A 50 -5.83 11.11 -3.61
N GLY A 51 -6.18 12.16 -2.87
CA GLY A 51 -7.55 12.66 -2.71
C GLY A 51 -7.87 13.89 -3.57
N PHE A 52 -6.95 14.31 -4.44
CA PHE A 52 -7.01 15.58 -5.17
C PHE A 52 -7.11 15.42 -6.68
N LEU A 53 -6.29 14.56 -7.30
CA LEU A 53 -6.32 14.33 -8.74
C LEU A 53 -7.41 13.32 -9.08
N ASP A 54 -8.37 13.69 -9.92
CA ASP A 54 -9.55 12.84 -10.19
C ASP A 54 -9.16 11.47 -10.76
N ILE A 55 -8.27 11.42 -11.74
CA ILE A 55 -7.76 10.15 -12.31
C ILE A 55 -7.12 9.28 -11.22
N ALA A 56 -6.33 9.88 -10.32
CA ALA A 56 -5.67 9.14 -9.24
C ALA A 56 -6.67 8.65 -8.18
N ARG A 57 -7.83 9.31 -8.02
CA ARG A 57 -8.87 8.86 -7.08
C ARG A 57 -9.55 7.60 -7.59
N GLU A 58 -9.88 7.54 -8.88
CA GLU A 58 -10.45 6.34 -9.52
C GLU A 58 -9.46 5.17 -9.41
N GLU A 59 -8.20 5.40 -9.80
CA GLU A 59 -7.13 4.39 -9.69
C GLU A 59 -6.91 3.93 -8.24
N SER A 60 -6.98 4.87 -7.27
CA SER A 60 -6.87 4.54 -5.85
C SER A 60 -7.99 3.61 -5.39
N VAL A 61 -9.25 3.89 -5.76
CA VAL A 61 -10.39 3.05 -5.39
C VAL A 61 -10.26 1.66 -6.02
N ASP A 62 -9.94 1.58 -7.31
CA ASP A 62 -9.76 0.31 -8.01
C ASP A 62 -8.65 -0.53 -7.39
N THR A 63 -7.51 0.09 -7.05
CA THR A 63 -6.38 -0.58 -6.40
C THR A 63 -6.74 -1.08 -5.00
N ILE A 64 -7.47 -0.29 -4.21
CA ILE A 64 -7.94 -0.71 -2.89
C ILE A 64 -8.85 -1.94 -3.02
N LEU A 65 -9.77 -1.94 -3.99
CA LEU A 65 -10.68 -3.06 -4.22
C LEU A 65 -9.94 -4.33 -4.66
N GLN A 66 -8.95 -4.21 -5.55
CA GLN A 66 -8.09 -5.32 -5.95
C GLN A 66 -7.31 -5.88 -4.77
N ALA A 67 -6.68 -5.03 -3.96
CA ALA A 67 -5.96 -5.44 -2.76
C ALA A 67 -6.89 -6.08 -1.71
N ALA A 68 -8.12 -5.59 -1.58
CA ALA A 68 -9.13 -6.17 -0.70
C ALA A 68 -9.55 -7.57 -1.17
N GLU A 69 -9.60 -7.82 -2.48
CA GLU A 69 -9.87 -9.15 -3.02
C GLU A 69 -8.70 -10.11 -2.82
N LEU A 70 -7.46 -9.64 -2.99
CA LEU A 70 -6.26 -10.40 -2.64
C LEU A 70 -6.21 -10.76 -1.15
N LYS A 71 -6.73 -9.89 -0.27
CA LYS A 71 -6.87 -10.18 1.16
C LYS A 71 -7.90 -11.27 1.46
N LYS A 72 -8.95 -11.40 0.66
CA LYS A 72 -9.96 -12.47 0.85
C LYS A 72 -9.48 -13.83 0.34
N SER A 73 -8.74 -13.84 -0.76
CA SER A 73 -8.47 -15.05 -1.55
C SER A 73 -7.01 -15.50 -1.54
N GLY A 74 -6.07 -14.63 -1.14
CA GLY A 74 -4.63 -14.84 -1.26
C GLY A 74 -3.89 -14.81 0.08
N ASN A 75 -2.60 -14.46 0.01
CA ASN A 75 -1.67 -14.48 1.15
C ASN A 75 -1.74 -13.23 2.05
N VAL A 76 -2.45 -12.20 1.59
CA VAL A 76 -2.50 -10.89 2.24
C VAL A 76 -3.32 -10.99 3.52
N LYS A 77 -2.68 -10.71 4.65
CA LYS A 77 -3.30 -10.70 5.99
C LYS A 77 -3.79 -9.31 6.38
N GLU A 78 -3.11 -8.28 5.89
CA GLU A 78 -3.39 -6.90 6.23
C GLU A 78 -3.42 -6.01 4.97
N LEU A 79 -4.39 -5.10 4.95
CA LEU A 79 -4.51 -4.05 3.94
C LEU A 79 -4.58 -2.74 4.69
N VAL A 80 -3.65 -1.84 4.42
CA VAL A 80 -3.60 -0.49 4.98
C VAL A 80 -3.81 0.50 3.85
N VAL A 81 -4.77 1.41 4.03
CA VAL A 81 -4.96 2.54 3.13
C VAL A 81 -4.46 3.78 3.85
N MET A 82 -3.58 4.53 3.21
CA MET A 82 -3.07 5.80 3.72
C MET A 82 -3.11 6.88 2.64
N GLY A 83 -2.79 8.11 3.04
CA GLY A 83 -2.71 9.25 2.14
C GLY A 83 -4.01 10.05 2.06
N CYS A 84 -4.03 11.04 1.18
CA CYS A 84 -5.03 12.11 1.21
C CYS A 84 -6.46 11.64 0.91
N LEU A 85 -6.65 10.51 0.21
CA LEU A 85 -8.00 9.99 -0.03
C LEU A 85 -8.65 9.53 1.28
N SER A 86 -7.91 8.76 2.10
CA SER A 86 -8.39 8.25 3.39
C SER A 86 -8.64 9.35 4.42
N GLU A 87 -7.85 10.43 4.41
CA GLU A 87 -8.08 11.59 5.27
C GLU A 87 -9.35 12.36 4.87
N ARG A 88 -9.63 12.43 3.56
CA ARG A 88 -10.80 13.13 3.02
C ARG A 88 -12.08 12.32 3.18
N PHE A 89 -11.99 11.00 3.22
CA PHE A 89 -13.10 10.05 3.35
C PHE A 89 -12.76 8.96 4.39
N PRO A 90 -12.84 9.27 5.70
CA PRO A 90 -12.45 8.38 6.78
C PRO A 90 -13.44 7.24 7.05
#